data_AF-A0A821F181-F1
#
_entry.id   AF-A0A821F181-F1
#
_cell.length_a   1.000
_cell.length_b   1.000
_cell.length_c   1.000
_cell.angle_alpha   90.00
_cell.angle_beta   90.00
_cell.angle_gamma   90.00
#
_symmetry.space_group_name_H-M   'P 1'
#
loop_
_entity.id
_entity.type
_entity.pdbx_description
1 polymer ?
#
loop_
_entity_poly.entity_id
_entity_poly.type
_entity_poly.pdbx_seq_one_letter_code
_entity_poly.pdbx_strand_id
1 'polypeptide(L)'
;MMLFRYLEEKDVFERYYKQHLAKRLLLNKSASDDAEKNMISRLKTECGCQFTCKLEGMFKDISVSNTTADDFRLYVSQKRLNLNGIDLTVRVLTTGFWPTQAIANQCNLPATVREAYQCFHRFYLNKHSGRQLTLQPSLGSADLTAIFYGKPKEDDGDGESRPTTTTMIKERKHTLQVSTYQMVILMLFNTKESWSFE
;
A
#
# COMPACT_ATOMS: atom_id res chain seq x y z
N MET A 1 -17.00 -11.15 -24.35
CA MET A 1 -16.36 -10.68 -25.61
C MET A 1 -17.36 -10.36 -26.71
N MET A 2 -18.36 -11.20 -26.99
CA MET A 2 -19.35 -10.87 -28.03
C MET A 2 -20.03 -9.51 -27.83
N LEU A 3 -20.47 -9.20 -26.60
CA LEU A 3 -21.06 -7.88 -26.28
C LEU A 3 -20.08 -6.71 -26.45
N PHE A 4 -18.79 -6.94 -26.20
CA PHE A 4 -17.75 -5.90 -26.31
C PHE A 4 -17.53 -5.45 -27.76
N ARG A 5 -17.78 -6.32 -28.75
CA ARG A 5 -17.69 -5.95 -30.19
C ARG A 5 -18.70 -4.87 -30.58
N TYR A 6 -19.89 -4.93 -29.99
CA TYR A 6 -20.97 -3.96 -30.21
C TYR A 6 -20.80 -2.67 -29.40
N LEU A 7 -19.79 -2.58 -28.53
CA LEU A 7 -19.51 -1.36 -27.80
C LEU A 7 -18.88 -0.32 -28.72
N GLU A 8 -19.50 0.85 -28.81
CA GLU A 8 -19.00 1.99 -29.59
C GLU A 8 -17.86 2.71 -28.85
N GLU A 9 -18.08 3.09 -27.59
CA GLU A 9 -17.12 3.82 -26.74
C GLU A 9 -16.10 2.90 -26.06
N LYS A 10 -15.22 2.28 -26.85
CA LYS A 10 -14.20 1.34 -26.33
C LYS A 10 -13.12 2.02 -25.49
N ASP A 11 -12.86 3.29 -25.72
CA ASP A 11 -11.91 4.13 -24.96
C ASP A 11 -12.42 4.40 -23.53
N VAL A 12 -13.72 4.64 -23.37
CA VAL A 12 -14.37 4.78 -22.06
C VAL A 12 -14.24 3.47 -21.28
N PHE A 13 -14.53 2.34 -21.93
CA PHE A 13 -14.30 1.02 -21.34
C PHE A 13 -12.84 0.82 -20.91
N GLU A 14 -11.87 1.14 -21.78
CA GLU A 14 -10.44 1.01 -21.45
C GLU A 14 -10.08 1.78 -20.18
N ARG A 15 -10.57 3.02 -20.05
CA ARG A 15 -10.31 3.88 -18.90
C ARG A 15 -10.82 3.25 -17.60
N TYR A 16 -12.07 2.78 -17.58
CA TYR A 16 -12.65 2.14 -16.40
C TYR A 16 -11.99 0.79 -16.11
N TYR A 17 -11.79 -0.04 -17.13
CA TYR A 17 -11.15 -1.34 -17.00
C TYR A 17 -9.75 -1.21 -16.38
N LYS A 18 -8.95 -0.26 -16.88
CA LYS A 18 -7.61 0.06 -16.35
C LYS A 18 -7.67 0.48 -14.89
N GLN A 19 -8.63 1.33 -14.50
CA GLN A 19 -8.81 1.75 -13.10
C GLN A 19 -9.14 0.58 -12.17
N HIS A 20 -10.03 -0.31 -12.59
CA HIS A 20 -10.40 -1.48 -11.80
C HIS A 20 -9.28 -2.52 -11.73
N LEU A 21 -8.58 -2.78 -12.84
CA LEU A 21 -7.43 -3.67 -12.86
C LEU A 21 -6.32 -3.16 -11.94
N ALA A 22 -6.02 -1.86 -11.96
CA ALA A 22 -5.01 -1.26 -11.09
C ALA A 22 -5.31 -1.52 -9.61
N LYS A 23 -6.57 -1.31 -9.19
CA LYS A 23 -6.99 -1.59 -7.81
C LYS A 23 -6.82 -3.05 -7.44
N ARG A 24 -7.21 -3.99 -8.32
CA ARG A 24 -7.07 -5.44 -8.05
C ARG A 24 -5.60 -5.85 -7.91
N LEU A 25 -4.73 -5.38 -8.82
CA LEU A 25 -3.30 -5.68 -8.78
C LEU A 25 -2.60 -5.09 -7.54
N LEU A 26 -2.87 -3.83 -7.20
CA LEU A 26 -2.23 -3.17 -6.05
C LEU A 26 -2.70 -3.75 -4.72
N LEU A 27 -3.98 -4.08 -4.60
CA LEU A 27 -4.55 -4.66 -3.38
C LEU A 27 -4.40 -6.19 -3.31
N ASN A 28 -3.80 -6.82 -4.32
CA ASN A 28 -3.70 -8.27 -4.45
C ASN A 28 -5.06 -8.98 -4.33
N LYS A 29 -6.11 -8.41 -4.95
CA LYS A 29 -7.50 -8.89 -4.92
C LYS A 29 -7.92 -9.56 -6.23
N SER A 30 -6.97 -9.94 -7.08
CA SER A 30 -7.25 -10.70 -8.30
C SER A 30 -7.67 -12.12 -7.93
N ALA A 31 -8.74 -12.63 -8.54
CA ALA A 31 -9.19 -14.01 -8.30
C ALA A 31 -8.24 -15.04 -8.94
N SER A 32 -7.67 -14.69 -10.10
CA SER A 32 -6.68 -15.51 -10.81
C SER A 32 -5.90 -14.63 -11.77
N ASP A 33 -4.57 -14.67 -11.68
CA ASP A 33 -3.69 -13.97 -12.61
C ASP A 33 -3.84 -14.47 -14.05
N ASP A 34 -4.12 -15.77 -14.22
CA ASP A 34 -4.35 -16.38 -15.54
C ASP A 34 -5.66 -15.90 -16.15
N ALA A 35 -6.71 -15.73 -15.34
CA ALA A 35 -7.97 -15.16 -15.81
C ALA A 35 -7.81 -13.71 -16.28
N GLU A 36 -7.07 -12.89 -15.53
CA GLU A 36 -6.79 -11.50 -15.90
C GLU A 36 -5.94 -11.42 -17.18
N LYS A 37 -4.90 -12.26 -17.31
CA LYS A 37 -4.09 -12.36 -18.53
C LYS A 37 -4.91 -12.83 -19.72
N ASN A 38 -5.82 -13.80 -19.52
CA ASN A 38 -6.72 -14.28 -20.57
C ASN A 38 -7.65 -13.16 -21.05
N MET A 39 -8.20 -12.37 -20.12
CA MET A 39 -9.04 -11.21 -20.43
C MET A 39 -8.27 -10.18 -21.27
N ILE A 40 -7.03 -9.85 -20.90
CA ILE A 40 -6.17 -8.94 -21.67
C ILE A 40 -5.85 -9.50 -23.06
N SER A 41 -5.54 -10.80 -23.15
CA SER A 41 -5.27 -11.46 -24.44
C SER A 41 -6.47 -11.34 -25.39
N ARG A 42 -7.68 -11.56 -24.89
CA ARG A 42 -8.92 -11.36 -25.68
C ARG A 42 -9.12 -9.91 -26.11
N LEU A 43 -8.88 -8.94 -25.22
CA LEU A 43 -8.93 -7.51 -25.58
C LEU A 43 -7.90 -7.16 -26.66
N LYS A 44 -6.72 -7.76 -26.62
CA LYS A 44 -5.66 -7.57 -27.62
C LYS A 44 -6.08 -8.11 -28.99
N THR A 45 -6.76 -9.26 -29.04
CA THR A 45 -7.29 -9.80 -30.30
C THR A 45 -8.36 -8.88 -30.91
N GLU A 46 -9.21 -8.28 -30.08
CA GLU A 46 -10.34 -7.45 -30.55
C GLU A 46 -9.94 -6.00 -30.88
N CYS A 47 -8.97 -5.42 -30.16
CA CYS A 47 -8.62 -3.99 -30.27
C CYS A 47 -7.14 -3.73 -30.61
N GLY A 48 -6.34 -4.77 -30.76
CA GLY A 48 -4.92 -4.66 -31.08
C GLY A 48 -4.02 -4.37 -29.87
N CYS A 49 -2.71 -4.37 -30.12
CA CYS A 49 -1.68 -4.26 -29.08
C CYS A 49 -1.61 -2.88 -28.41
N GLN A 50 -1.96 -1.81 -29.12
CA GLN A 50 -1.92 -0.45 -28.55
C GLN A 50 -2.93 -0.27 -27.42
N PHE A 51 -4.11 -0.90 -27.56
CA PHE A 51 -5.17 -0.89 -26.55
C PHE A 51 -4.75 -1.56 -25.25
N THR A 52 -4.01 -2.67 -25.33
CA THR A 52 -3.61 -3.45 -24.14
C THR A 52 -2.22 -3.11 -23.61
N CYS A 53 -1.41 -2.32 -24.34
CA CYS A 53 -0.02 -2.03 -23.99
C CYS A 53 0.17 -1.58 -22.54
N LYS A 54 -0.67 -0.66 -22.05
CA LYS A 54 -0.61 -0.17 -20.67
C LYS A 54 -1.00 -1.24 -19.65
N LEU A 55 -2.02 -2.06 -19.96
CA LEU A 55 -2.48 -3.15 -19.08
C LEU A 55 -1.41 -4.25 -18.95
N GLU A 56 -0.78 -4.60 -20.07
CA GLU A 56 0.37 -5.53 -20.09
C GLU A 56 1.55 -4.97 -19.31
N GLY A 57 1.82 -3.65 -19.45
CA GLY A 57 2.82 -2.93 -18.66
C GLY A 57 2.57 -3.00 -17.15
N MET A 58 1.31 -2.85 -16.71
CA MET A 58 0.94 -2.98 -15.29
C MET A 58 1.28 -4.38 -14.72
N PHE A 59 1.02 -5.45 -15.47
CA PHE A 59 1.41 -6.80 -15.06
C PHE A 59 2.92 -6.95 -14.93
N LYS A 60 3.65 -6.43 -15.93
CA LYS A 60 5.12 -6.45 -15.91
C LYS A 60 5.68 -5.71 -14.70
N ASP A 61 5.12 -4.55 -14.37
CA ASP A 61 5.51 -3.77 -13.20
C ASP A 61 5.29 -4.56 -11.91
N ILE A 62 4.15 -5.25 -11.74
CA ILE A 62 3.90 -6.08 -10.55
C ILE A 62 4.96 -7.19 -10.42
N SER A 63 5.24 -7.92 -11.50
CA SER A 63 6.23 -9.00 -11.47
C SER A 63 7.63 -8.48 -11.15
N VAL A 64 8.08 -7.43 -11.85
CA VAL A 64 9.40 -6.81 -11.63
C VAL A 64 9.50 -6.23 -10.22
N SER A 65 8.42 -5.64 -9.72
CA SER A 65 8.38 -5.05 -8.39
C SER A 65 8.47 -6.10 -7.30
N ASN A 66 7.85 -7.27 -7.46
CA ASN A 66 7.99 -8.36 -6.49
C ASN A 66 9.45 -8.84 -6.42
N THR A 67 10.09 -9.07 -7.57
CA THR A 67 11.52 -9.40 -7.61
C THR A 67 12.39 -8.32 -6.97
N THR A 68 12.09 -7.04 -7.24
CA THR A 68 12.82 -5.91 -6.64
C THR A 68 12.64 -5.85 -5.12
N ALA A 69 11.45 -6.17 -4.61
CA ALA A 69 11.19 -6.25 -3.18
C ALA A 69 11.97 -7.40 -2.54
N ASP A 70 12.06 -8.55 -3.20
CA ASP A 70 12.84 -9.70 -2.72
C ASP A 70 14.34 -9.37 -2.69
N ASP A 71 14.86 -8.76 -3.75
CA ASP A 71 16.24 -8.26 -3.82
C ASP A 71 16.54 -7.27 -2.69
N PHE A 72 15.59 -6.38 -2.37
CA PHE A 72 15.75 -5.43 -1.28
C PHE A 72 15.79 -6.11 0.08
N ARG A 73 14.92 -7.10 0.33
CA ARG A 73 14.95 -7.89 1.59
C ARG A 73 16.27 -8.63 1.76
N LEU A 74 16.83 -9.18 0.68
CA LEU A 74 18.16 -9.79 0.68
C LEU A 74 19.26 -8.75 0.94
N TYR A 75 19.19 -7.58 0.31
CA TYR A 75 20.14 -6.50 0.53
C TYR A 75 20.17 -6.02 1.99
N VAL A 76 19.00 -5.85 2.60
CA VAL A 76 18.84 -5.44 4.00
C VAL A 76 19.43 -6.49 4.95
N SER A 77 19.18 -7.78 4.71
CA SER A 77 19.70 -8.85 5.56
C SER A 77 21.22 -9.03 5.42
N GLN A 78 21.75 -9.00 4.19
CA GLN A 78 23.18 -9.15 3.92
C GLN A 78 24.01 -8.01 4.50
N LYS A 79 23.53 -6.77 4.34
CA LYS A 79 24.21 -5.58 4.88
C LYS A 79 23.85 -5.27 6.32
N ARG A 80 22.97 -6.07 6.95
CA ARG A 80 22.45 -5.86 8.31
C ARG A 80 21.96 -4.43 8.53
N LEU A 81 21.23 -3.91 7.53
CA LEU A 81 20.69 -2.55 7.62
C LEU A 81 19.59 -2.51 8.66
N ASN A 82 19.67 -1.55 9.58
CA ASN A 82 18.61 -1.30 10.53
C ASN A 82 17.55 -0.41 9.88
N LEU A 83 16.33 -0.93 9.71
CA LEU A 83 15.16 -0.17 9.26
C LEU A 83 14.31 0.33 10.43
N ASN A 84 14.91 0.54 11.60
CA ASN A 84 14.23 1.00 12.82
C ASN A 84 13.07 0.09 13.25
N GLY A 85 13.20 -1.22 13.02
CA GLY A 85 12.15 -2.20 13.31
C GLY A 85 10.96 -2.20 12.35
N ILE A 86 11.04 -1.49 11.22
CA ILE A 86 9.99 -1.43 10.20
C ILE A 86 10.19 -2.56 9.19
N ASP A 87 9.14 -3.38 9.01
CA ASP A 87 9.05 -4.27 7.84
C ASP A 87 8.52 -3.47 6.64
N LEU A 88 9.41 -3.19 5.68
CA LEU A 88 9.12 -2.33 4.55
C LEU A 88 8.97 -3.15 3.26
N THR A 89 7.77 -3.10 2.68
CA THR A 89 7.50 -3.58 1.33
C THR A 89 7.19 -2.40 0.40
N VAL A 90 7.92 -2.29 -0.72
CA VAL A 90 7.74 -1.21 -1.69
C VAL A 90 7.33 -1.78 -3.04
N ARG A 91 6.33 -1.15 -3.67
CA ARG A 91 5.95 -1.44 -5.05
C ARG A 91 6.38 -0.32 -6.00
N VAL A 92 7.13 -0.65 -7.03
CA VAL A 92 7.62 0.30 -8.04
C VAL A 92 6.79 0.18 -9.31
N LEU A 93 6.23 1.30 -9.74
CA LEU A 93 5.27 1.37 -10.86
C LEU A 93 5.78 2.34 -11.93
N THR A 94 5.56 2.03 -13.19
CA THR A 94 5.96 2.87 -14.33
C THR A 94 4.94 3.98 -14.58
N THR A 95 5.37 5.24 -14.53
CA THR A 95 4.53 6.40 -14.85
C THR A 95 3.92 6.26 -16.25
N GLY A 96 2.62 6.49 -16.37
CA GLY A 96 1.88 6.44 -17.64
C GLY A 96 1.20 5.10 -17.96
N PHE A 97 1.58 4.00 -17.31
CA PHE A 97 0.85 2.74 -17.38
C PHE A 97 -0.30 2.69 -16.38
N TRP A 98 -0.09 3.25 -15.20
CA TRP A 98 -1.05 3.19 -14.10
C TRP A 98 -1.96 4.43 -14.08
N PRO A 99 -3.24 4.26 -13.69
CA PRO A 99 -4.19 5.36 -13.55
C PRO A 99 -3.99 6.17 -12.25
N THR A 100 -2.76 6.27 -11.77
CA THR A 100 -2.44 6.97 -10.52
C THR A 100 -2.59 8.47 -10.72
N GLN A 101 -3.28 9.14 -9.79
CA GLN A 101 -3.41 10.59 -9.83
C GLN A 101 -2.02 11.21 -9.71
N ALA A 102 -1.69 12.17 -10.59
CA ALA A 102 -0.38 12.81 -10.64
C ALA A 102 -0.08 13.71 -9.43
N ILE A 103 -1.02 13.84 -8.49
CA ILE A 103 -0.87 14.72 -7.34
C ILE A 103 -0.19 13.93 -6.22
N ALA A 104 1.15 14.03 -6.18
CA ALA A 104 1.90 13.70 -4.98
C ALA A 104 1.55 14.74 -3.91
N ASN A 105 0.51 14.47 -3.11
CA ASN A 105 0.21 15.29 -1.96
C ASN A 105 1.42 15.26 -1.02
N GLN A 106 1.87 16.44 -0.59
CA GLN A 106 2.93 16.55 0.39
C GLN A 106 2.50 15.80 1.65
N CYS A 107 3.23 14.73 1.97
CA CYS A 107 2.97 13.90 3.14
C CYS A 107 4.23 13.88 4.00
N ASN A 108 4.16 14.50 5.17
CA ASN A 108 5.27 14.55 6.11
C ASN A 108 5.36 13.22 6.85
N LEU A 109 6.03 12.24 6.24
CA LEU A 109 6.25 10.94 6.87
C LEU A 109 7.03 11.08 8.18
N PRO A 110 6.71 10.29 9.22
CA PRO A 110 7.53 10.19 10.43
C PRO A 110 8.99 9.87 10.10
N ALA A 111 9.92 10.37 10.91
CA ALA A 111 11.36 10.24 10.66
C ALA A 111 11.79 8.78 10.44
N THR A 112 11.31 7.86 11.27
CA THR A 112 11.61 6.43 11.19
C THR A 112 11.18 5.81 9.86
N VAL A 113 9.97 6.11 9.39
CA VAL A 113 9.43 5.64 8.10
C VAL A 113 10.18 6.27 6.93
N ARG A 114 10.50 7.56 7.04
CA ARG A 114 11.26 8.29 6.02
C ARG A 114 12.65 7.70 5.85
N GLU A 115 13.34 7.38 6.92
CA GLU A 115 14.66 6.75 6.89
C GLU A 115 14.62 5.36 6.23
N ALA A 116 13.63 4.53 6.60
CA ALA A 116 13.43 3.22 5.98
C ALA A 116 13.19 3.35 4.47
N TYR A 117 12.34 4.29 4.05
CA TYR A 117 12.12 4.58 2.62
C TYR A 117 13.39 5.09 1.93
N GLN A 118 14.19 5.95 2.58
CA GLN A 118 15.44 6.45 2.02
C GLN A 118 16.47 5.34 1.79
N CYS A 119 16.49 4.31 2.64
CA CYS A 119 17.30 3.11 2.39
C CYS A 119 16.87 2.39 1.11
N PHE A 120 15.57 2.20 0.89
CA PHE A 120 15.05 1.64 -0.35
C PHE A 120 15.37 2.53 -1.56
N HIS A 121 15.18 3.84 -1.43
CA HIS A 121 15.42 4.82 -2.49
C HIS A 121 16.86 4.75 -3.00
N ARG A 122 17.85 4.73 -2.09
CA ARG A 122 19.27 4.59 -2.45
C ARG A 122 19.56 3.24 -3.09
N PHE A 123 19.02 2.16 -2.54
CA PHE A 123 19.15 0.82 -3.12
C PHE A 123 18.67 0.79 -4.58
N TYR A 124 17.49 1.34 -4.84
CA TYR A 124 16.89 1.33 -6.16
C TYR A 124 17.68 2.17 -7.17
N LEU A 125 18.05 3.40 -6.81
CA LEU A 125 18.76 4.30 -7.73
C LEU A 125 20.20 3.84 -8.01
N ASN A 126 20.85 3.15 -7.08
CA ASN A 126 22.16 2.54 -7.32
C ASN A 126 22.10 1.41 -8.37
N LYS A 127 20.96 0.69 -8.46
CA LYS A 127 20.73 -0.37 -9.44
C LYS A 127 20.16 0.15 -10.75
N HIS A 128 19.45 1.28 -10.72
CA HIS A 128 18.75 1.86 -11.86
C HIS A 128 19.12 3.34 -12.07
N SER A 129 20.30 3.57 -12.64
CA SER A 129 20.77 4.92 -12.98
C SER A 129 19.84 5.61 -13.98
N GLY A 130 19.70 6.93 -13.85
CA GLY A 130 18.86 7.76 -14.74
C GLY A 130 17.35 7.70 -14.46
N ARG A 131 16.91 6.97 -13.43
CA ARG A 131 15.50 6.98 -12.98
C ARG A 131 15.26 7.99 -11.87
N GLN A 132 14.01 8.43 -11.74
CA GLN A 132 13.52 9.17 -10.58
C GLN A 132 12.38 8.41 -9.93
N LEU A 133 12.36 8.40 -8.60
CA LEU A 133 11.27 7.81 -7.82
C LEU A 133 10.43 8.91 -7.19
N THR A 134 9.12 8.77 -7.33
CA THR A 134 8.15 9.61 -6.63
C THR A 134 7.29 8.73 -5.74
N LEU A 135 7.36 8.95 -4.43
CA LEU A 135 6.54 8.21 -3.49
C LEU A 135 5.07 8.62 -3.62
N GLN A 136 4.16 7.65 -3.54
CA GLN A 136 2.71 7.85 -3.61
C GLN A 136 2.04 7.40 -2.30
N PRO A 137 1.98 8.28 -1.28
CA PRO A 137 1.41 7.94 0.04
C PRO A 137 -0.06 7.52 -0.02
N SER A 138 -0.82 8.02 -0.99
CA SER A 138 -2.24 7.71 -1.17
C SER A 138 -2.51 6.25 -1.54
N LEU A 139 -1.50 5.51 -2.01
CA LEU A 139 -1.60 4.10 -2.38
C LEU A 139 -0.97 3.18 -1.33
N GLY A 140 -0.42 3.74 -0.26
CA GLY A 140 0.24 2.99 0.80
C GLY A 140 -0.68 2.65 1.98
N SER A 141 -0.29 1.62 2.71
CA SER A 141 -0.89 1.19 3.97
C SER A 141 0.21 0.81 4.96
N ALA A 142 -0.14 0.75 6.24
CA ALA A 142 0.73 0.33 7.31
C ALA A 142 -0.06 -0.43 8.38
N ASP A 143 0.60 -1.39 9.01
CA ASP A 143 0.10 -2.08 10.20
C ASP A 143 0.77 -1.47 11.43
N LEU A 144 -0.02 -0.92 12.34
CA LEU A 144 0.46 -0.27 13.56
C LEU A 144 0.07 -1.06 14.80
N THR A 145 1.04 -1.26 15.69
CA THR A 145 0.77 -1.80 17.02
C THR A 145 0.44 -0.64 17.96
N ALA A 146 -0.83 -0.50 18.31
CA ALA A 146 -1.30 0.47 19.29
C ALA A 146 -1.34 -0.15 20.69
N ILE A 147 -0.83 0.59 21.69
CA ILE A 147 -0.84 0.19 23.09
C ILE A 147 -1.82 1.09 23.84
N PHE A 148 -2.83 0.49 24.45
CA PHE A 148 -3.83 1.18 25.25
C PHE A 148 -3.68 0.82 26.72
N TYR A 149 -3.89 1.82 27.57
CA TYR A 149 -3.81 1.73 29.01
C TYR A 149 -5.20 2.02 29.62
N GLY A 150 -5.64 1.23 30.60
CA GLY A 150 -6.90 1.47 31.32
C GLY A 150 -7.78 0.24 31.49
N LYS A 151 -8.84 0.36 32.32
CA LYS A 151 -9.76 -0.74 32.65
C LYS A 151 -10.47 -1.28 31.39
N PRO A 152 -10.67 -2.61 31.26
CA PRO A 152 -11.57 -3.16 30.26
C PRO A 152 -12.96 -2.52 30.42
N LYS A 153 -13.69 -2.33 29.32
CA LYS A 153 -15.14 -2.11 29.44
C LYS A 153 -15.70 -3.39 30.07
N GLU A 154 -16.24 -3.30 31.28
CA GLU A 154 -17.10 -4.36 31.81
C GLU A 154 -18.27 -4.48 30.83
N ASP A 155 -18.47 -5.68 30.31
CA ASP A 155 -19.70 -6.03 29.58
C ASP A 155 -20.82 -5.85 30.60
N ASP A 156 -21.88 -5.11 30.25
CA ASP A 156 -23.03 -4.80 31.14
C ASP A 156 -23.77 -6.09 31.53
N GLY A 157 -23.22 -6.82 32.50
CA GLY A 157 -23.81 -7.97 33.16
C GLY A 157 -23.84 -7.71 34.65
N ASP A 158 -25.03 -7.41 35.16
CA ASP A 158 -25.34 -7.11 36.56
C ASP A 158 -24.60 -8.04 37.55
N GLY A 159 -23.80 -7.44 38.43
CA GLY A 159 -23.15 -8.17 39.51
C GLY A 159 -22.23 -7.29 40.35
N GLU A 160 -22.77 -6.76 41.45
CA GLU A 160 -22.03 -6.03 42.49
C GLU A 160 -20.71 -6.76 42.87
N SER A 161 -19.58 -6.05 42.82
CA SER A 161 -18.35 -6.48 43.49
C SER A 161 -17.47 -5.30 43.93
N ARG A 162 -17.03 -5.40 45.19
CA ARG A 162 -16.34 -4.42 46.03
C ARG A 162 -15.00 -3.89 45.48
N PRO A 163 -14.51 -2.73 45.96
CA PRO A 163 -13.22 -2.19 45.57
C PRO A 163 -12.09 -2.87 46.34
N THR A 164 -11.27 -3.65 45.64
CA THR A 164 -9.97 -4.15 46.16
C THR A 164 -8.82 -3.69 45.27
N THR A 165 -7.98 -2.84 45.87
CA THR A 165 -6.51 -2.82 45.85
C THR A 165 -5.75 -2.94 44.52
N THR A 166 -4.97 -1.90 44.23
CA THR A 166 -3.85 -1.83 43.25
C THR A 166 -4.12 -2.51 41.92
N THR A 167 -5.01 -1.92 41.12
CA THR A 167 -5.30 -2.40 39.77
C THR A 167 -4.07 -2.15 38.88
N MET A 168 -3.31 -3.20 38.60
CA MET A 168 -2.25 -3.14 37.58
C MET A 168 -2.89 -2.65 36.28
N ILE A 169 -2.39 -1.54 35.72
CA ILE A 169 -2.82 -1.02 34.43
C ILE A 169 -2.45 -2.07 33.39
N LYS A 170 -3.43 -2.90 32.99
CA LYS A 170 -3.20 -3.95 32.00
C LYS A 170 -3.01 -3.31 30.63
N GLU A 171 -1.83 -3.48 30.05
CA GLU A 171 -1.56 -3.07 28.67
C GLU A 171 -2.41 -3.90 27.71
N ARG A 172 -3.13 -3.23 26.82
CA ARG A 172 -3.87 -3.86 25.72
C ARG A 172 -3.21 -3.49 24.42
N LYS A 173 -2.75 -4.50 23.68
CA LYS A 173 -2.09 -4.33 22.38
C LYS A 173 -3.06 -4.69 21.26
N HIS A 174 -3.21 -3.79 20.29
CA HIS A 174 -4.04 -4.00 19.11
C HIS A 174 -3.24 -3.67 17.86
N THR A 175 -3.42 -4.48 16.80
CA THR A 175 -2.84 -4.19 15.48
C THR A 175 -3.90 -3.50 14.62
N LEU A 176 -3.58 -2.31 14.11
CA LEU A 176 -4.45 -1.49 13.28
C LEU A 176 -3.91 -1.48 11.84
N GLN A 177 -4.70 -1.95 10.89
CA GLN A 177 -4.40 -1.76 9.47
C GLN A 177 -4.94 -0.40 9.02
N VAL A 178 -4.04 0.49 8.61
CA VAL A 178 -4.38 1.87 8.29
C VAL A 178 -3.75 2.32 6.98
N SER A 179 -4.32 3.33 6.33
CA SER A 179 -3.66 4.02 5.22
C SER A 179 -2.41 4.76 5.70
N THR A 180 -1.49 5.08 4.78
CA THR A 180 -0.31 5.88 5.13
C THR A 180 -0.67 7.23 5.76
N TYR A 181 -1.76 7.89 5.32
CA TYR A 181 -2.20 9.14 5.93
C TYR A 181 -2.71 8.96 7.36
N GLN A 182 -3.52 7.93 7.60
CA GLN A 182 -3.97 7.59 8.95
C GLN A 182 -2.80 7.25 9.86
N MET A 183 -1.79 6.51 9.37
CA MET A 183 -0.57 6.26 10.13
C MET A 183 0.12 7.56 10.54
N VAL A 184 0.31 8.49 9.60
CA VAL A 184 0.95 9.78 9.87
C VAL A 184 0.23 10.53 10.98
N ILE A 185 -1.10 10.57 10.93
CA ILE A 185 -1.94 11.23 11.94
C ILE A 185 -1.83 10.51 13.30
N LEU A 186 -1.99 9.19 13.34
CA LEU A 186 -1.94 8.40 14.57
C LEU A 186 -0.58 8.52 15.27
N MET A 187 0.50 8.58 14.51
CA MET A 187 1.85 8.74 15.06
C MET A 187 2.08 10.07 15.77
N LEU A 188 1.29 11.12 15.47
CA LEU A 188 1.37 12.40 16.19
C LEU A 188 0.94 12.26 17.66
N PHE A 189 0.04 11.33 17.96
CA PHE A 189 -0.48 11.12 19.31
C PHE A 189 0.53 10.50 20.28
N ASN A 190 1.66 10.00 19.78
CA ASN A 190 2.79 9.58 20.61
C ASN A 190 3.54 10.77 21.24
N THR A 191 3.29 12.00 20.76
CA THR A 191 3.94 13.22 21.27
C THR A 191 3.00 14.13 22.05
N LYS A 192 1.71 14.13 21.71
CA LYS A 192 0.67 14.95 22.36
C LYS A 192 -0.66 14.19 22.36
N GLU A 193 -1.39 14.27 23.46
CA GLU A 193 -2.68 13.57 23.61
C GLU A 193 -3.81 14.17 22.76
N SER A 194 -3.71 15.45 22.37
CA SER A 194 -4.72 16.12 21.57
C SER A 194 -4.11 17.02 20.49
N TRP A 195 -4.84 17.11 19.38
CA TRP A 195 -4.52 17.93 18.22
C TRP A 195 -5.82 18.58 17.74
N SER A 196 -5.78 19.88 17.44
CA SER A 196 -6.87 20.59 16.79
C SER A 196 -6.60 20.75 15.30
N PHE A 197 -7.66 20.75 14.50
CA PHE A 197 -7.62 21.21 13.12
C PHE A 197 -8.01 22.70 13.14
N GLU A 198 -7.14 23.57 12.63
CA GLU A 198 -7.43 24.99 12.39
C GLU A 198 -7.96 25.21 10.97
#